data_AF-A0A4P5XVK3-F1
#
_entry.id   AF-A0A4P5XVK3-F1
#
_cell.length_a   1.000
_cell.length_b   1.000
_cell.length_c   1.000
_cell.angle_alpha   90.00
_cell.angle_beta   90.00
_cell.angle_gamma   90.00
#
_symmetry.space_group_name_H-M   'P 1'
#
loop_
_entity.id
_entity.type
_entity.pdbx_description
1 polymer ?
#
loop_
_entity_poly.entity_id
_entity_poly.type
_entity_poly.pdbx_seq_one_letter_code
_entity_poly.pdbx_strand_id
1 'polypeptide(L)'
;MMIVLGYIPFLQPLPTVAHWWWLLLIPVCVAISVTWKAVRLETLEHFWRESITMSVHAVLAMSALAAALMVLVRLVIPLLPMS
;
A
#
# COMPACT_ATOMS: atom_id res chain seq x y z
N MET A 1 -20.77 4.08 17.23
CA MET A 1 -20.72 3.17 16.07
C MET A 1 -21.99 3.39 15.26
N MET A 2 -21.92 4.11 14.14
CA MET A 2 -23.09 4.35 13.27
C MET A 2 -23.14 3.24 12.22
N ILE A 3 -24.20 2.42 12.22
CA ILE A 3 -24.50 1.53 11.10
C ILE A 3 -25.09 2.39 9.99
N VAL A 4 -24.38 2.53 8.88
CA VAL A 4 -24.78 3.37 7.74
C VAL A 4 -25.76 2.55 6.88
N LEU A 5 -27.06 2.78 7.04
CA LEU A 5 -28.13 2.08 6.33
C LEU A 5 -28.17 2.38 4.80
N GLY A 6 -27.33 3.31 4.32
CA GLY A 6 -27.28 3.74 2.92
C GLY A 6 -25.89 3.61 2.27
N TYR A 7 -24.99 2.80 2.83
CA TYR A 7 -23.71 2.50 2.20
C TYR A 7 -23.93 1.67 0.95
N ILE A 8 -23.46 2.16 -0.20
CA ILE A 8 -23.52 1.45 -1.47
C ILE A 8 -22.12 0.89 -1.76
N PRO A 9 -21.92 -0.44 -1.70
CA PRO A 9 -20.65 -1.06 -2.00
C PRO A 9 -20.13 -0.63 -3.37
N PHE A 10 -18.81 -0.43 -3.48
CA PHE A 10 -18.08 -0.01 -4.70
C PHE A 10 -18.37 1.40 -5.23
N LEU A 11 -19.55 1.96 -4.97
CA LEU A 11 -19.90 3.35 -5.35
C LEU A 11 -19.50 4.37 -4.28
N GLN A 12 -19.44 3.95 -3.02
CA GLN A 12 -19.02 4.80 -1.92
C GLN A 12 -17.76 4.25 -1.25
N PRO A 13 -16.83 5.12 -0.84
CA PRO A 13 -15.69 4.69 -0.04
C PRO A 13 -16.18 4.14 1.30
N LEU A 14 -15.52 3.10 1.80
CA LEU A 14 -15.91 2.47 3.07
C LEU A 14 -15.88 3.52 4.20
N PRO A 15 -17.00 3.80 4.89
CA PRO A 15 -17.11 4.97 5.76
C PRO A 15 -16.06 5.02 6.88
N THR A 16 -15.72 3.87 7.45
CA THR A 16 -14.74 3.77 8.56
C THR A 16 -13.30 3.65 8.07
N VAL A 17 -13.09 3.02 6.91
CA VAL A 17 -11.75 2.68 6.39
C VAL A 17 -11.21 3.78 5.46
N ALA A 18 -12.08 4.65 4.96
CA ALA A 18 -11.71 5.73 4.05
C ALA A 18 -10.61 6.65 4.57
N HIS A 19 -10.55 6.92 5.89
CA HIS A 19 -9.47 7.74 6.46
C HIS A 19 -8.12 6.99 6.54
N TRP A 20 -8.19 5.68 6.74
CA TRP A 20 -7.04 4.79 6.97
C TRP A 20 -6.71 3.94 5.74
N TRP A 21 -7.21 4.32 4.56
CA TRP A 21 -7.14 3.52 3.34
C TRP A 21 -5.71 3.09 2.98
N TRP A 22 -4.73 3.94 3.26
CA TRP A 22 -3.31 3.69 3.00
C TRP A 22 -2.75 2.55 3.85
N LEU A 23 -3.34 2.23 5.02
CA LEU A 23 -2.95 1.06 5.82
C LEU A 23 -3.31 -0.26 5.13
N LEU A 24 -4.32 -0.27 4.24
CA LEU A 24 -4.70 -1.47 3.47
C LEU A 24 -3.58 -1.92 2.52
N LEU A 25 -2.59 -1.08 2.26
CA LEU A 25 -1.41 -1.45 1.50
C LEU A 25 -0.60 -2.57 2.21
N ILE A 26 -0.55 -2.56 3.55
CA ILE A 26 0.17 -3.55 4.34
C ILE A 26 -0.39 -4.98 4.12
N PRO A 27 -1.68 -5.27 4.37
CA PRO A 27 -2.22 -6.61 4.16
C PRO A 27 -2.15 -7.04 2.70
N VAL A 28 -2.27 -6.12 1.74
CA VAL A 28 -2.10 -6.43 0.30
C VAL A 28 -0.66 -6.85 0.00
N CYS A 29 0.35 -6.09 0.45
CA CYS A 29 1.75 -6.44 0.26
C CYS A 29 2.11 -7.77 0.93
N VAL A 30 1.56 -8.03 2.12
CA VAL A 30 1.73 -9.31 2.82
C VAL A 30 1.11 -10.45 2.02
N ALA A 31 -0.14 -10.31 1.58
CA ALA A 31 -0.82 -11.33 0.79
C ALA A 31 -0.05 -11.66 -0.50
N ILE A 32 0.37 -10.64 -1.25
CA ILE A 32 1.15 -10.81 -2.48
C ILE A 32 2.48 -11.52 -2.19
N SER A 33 3.20 -11.09 -1.16
CA SER A 33 4.50 -11.65 -0.82
C SER A 33 4.40 -13.12 -0.41
N VAL A 34 3.40 -13.45 0.41
CA VAL A 34 3.11 -14.83 0.86
C VAL A 34 2.74 -15.71 -0.33
N THR A 35 1.80 -15.28 -1.19
CA THR A 35 1.38 -16.05 -2.36
C THR A 35 2.52 -16.24 -3.36
N TRP A 36 3.31 -15.19 -3.63
CA TRP A 36 4.44 -15.27 -4.53
C TRP A 36 5.53 -16.21 -4.02
N LYS A 37 5.93 -16.05 -2.75
CA LYS A 37 6.97 -16.87 -2.13
C LYS A 37 6.53 -18.34 -2.00
N ALA A 38 5.24 -18.61 -1.83
CA ALA A 38 4.73 -19.98 -1.75
C ALA A 38 4.89 -20.75 -3.07
N VAL A 39 4.79 -20.06 -4.21
CA VAL A 39 4.94 -20.68 -5.54
C VAL A 39 6.39 -20.69 -6.01
N ARG A 40 7.21 -19.73 -5.54
CA ARG A 40 8.56 -19.50 -6.07
C ARG A 40 9.69 -20.18 -5.28
N LEU A 41 9.51 -20.43 -4.00
CA LEU A 41 10.54 -21.06 -3.16
C LEU A 41 10.60 -22.57 -3.39
N GLU A 42 11.81 -23.10 -3.56
CA GLU A 42 12.06 -24.55 -3.65
C GLU A 42 11.92 -25.24 -2.28
N THR A 43 12.25 -24.52 -1.20
CA THR A 43 12.20 -25.02 0.18
C THR A 43 11.52 -24.02 1.10
N LEU A 44 10.78 -24.52 2.11
CA LEU A 44 9.99 -23.68 3.01
C LEU A 44 10.73 -23.25 4.30
N GLU A 45 12.01 -23.61 4.45
CA GLU A 45 12.79 -23.33 5.67
C GLU A 45 12.82 -21.85 6.05
N HIS A 46 12.92 -20.96 5.05
CA HIS A 46 13.01 -19.52 5.25
C HIS A 46 11.76 -18.77 4.78
N PHE A 47 10.66 -19.49 4.51
CA PHE A 47 9.44 -18.97 3.90
C PHE A 47 8.90 -17.70 4.58
N TRP A 48 8.72 -17.75 5.91
CA TRP A 48 8.16 -16.63 6.66
C TRP A 48 9.11 -15.42 6.70
N ARG A 49 10.42 -15.67 6.84
CA ARG A 49 11.43 -14.61 6.84
C ARG A 49 11.49 -13.92 5.49
N GLU A 50 11.47 -14.67 4.42
CA GLU A 50 11.50 -14.15 3.05
C GLU A 50 10.21 -13.44 2.65
N SER A 51 9.05 -13.94 3.09
CA SER A 51 7.76 -13.31 2.83
C SER A 51 7.62 -11.98 3.57
N ILE A 52 8.05 -11.93 4.84
CA ILE A 52 8.02 -10.69 5.64
C ILE A 52 9.01 -9.67 5.08
N THR A 53 10.24 -10.08 4.77
CA THR A 53 11.23 -9.16 4.18
C THR A 53 10.75 -8.60 2.85
N MET A 54 10.20 -9.43 1.96
CA MET A 54 9.60 -8.97 0.71
C MET A 54 8.43 -7.99 0.96
N SER A 55 7.57 -8.29 1.93
CA SER A 55 6.46 -7.42 2.30
C SER A 55 6.94 -6.05 2.78
N VAL A 56 7.96 -6.02 3.64
CA VAL A 56 8.58 -4.78 4.15
C VAL A 56 9.18 -3.98 3.00
N HIS A 57 9.94 -4.61 2.09
CA HIS A 57 10.48 -3.91 0.93
C HIS A 57 9.38 -3.34 0.02
N ALA A 58 8.29 -4.08 -0.21
CA ALA A 58 7.17 -3.63 -1.03
C ALA A 58 6.48 -2.41 -0.40
N VAL A 59 6.20 -2.47 0.91
CA VAL A 59 5.61 -1.34 1.66
C VAL A 59 6.53 -0.13 1.60
N LEU A 60 7.82 -0.31 1.91
CA LEU A 60 8.80 0.78 1.89
C LEU A 60 8.96 1.40 0.50
N ALA A 61 8.99 0.58 -0.55
CA ALA A 61 9.09 1.07 -1.92
C ALA A 61 7.87 1.92 -2.32
N MET A 62 6.66 1.45 -1.98
CA MET A 62 5.42 2.20 -2.23
C MET A 62 5.37 3.51 -1.43
N SER A 63 5.76 3.47 -0.15
CA SER A 63 5.82 4.67 0.70
C SER A 63 6.86 5.67 0.20
N ALA A 64 8.05 5.19 -0.20
CA ALA A 64 9.10 6.02 -0.77
C ALA A 64 8.65 6.67 -2.09
N LEU A 65 7.96 5.92 -2.95
CA LEU A 65 7.40 6.46 -4.19
C LEU A 65 6.36 7.56 -3.92
N ALA A 66 5.46 7.34 -2.96
CA ALA A 66 4.48 8.35 -2.55
C ALA A 66 5.15 9.62 -2.01
N ALA A 67 6.18 9.47 -1.16
CA ALA A 67 6.96 10.59 -0.64
C ALA A 67 7.71 11.34 -1.75
N ALA A 68 8.33 10.62 -2.68
CA ALA A 68 9.02 11.22 -3.83
C ALA A 68 8.07 12.03 -4.71
N LEU A 69 6.86 11.52 -4.98
CA LEU A 69 5.85 12.24 -5.73
C LEU A 69 5.38 13.50 -4.97
N MET A 70 5.20 13.40 -3.64
CA MET A 70 4.83 14.54 -2.82
C MET A 70 5.91 15.63 -2.83
N VAL A 71 7.17 15.25 -2.75
CA VAL A 71 8.33 16.15 -2.91
C VAL A 71 8.32 16.80 -4.29
N LEU A 72 8.14 16.01 -5.35
CA LEU A 72 8.08 16.52 -6.72
C LEU A 72 6.94 17.55 -6.87
N VAL A 73 5.74 17.24 -6.39
CA VAL A 73 4.59 18.13 -6.50
C VAL A 73 4.77 19.42 -5.69
N ARG A 74 5.35 19.34 -4.49
CA ARG A 74 5.45 20.49 -3.59
C ARG A 74 6.69 21.35 -3.80
N LEU A 75 7.79 20.78 -4.28
CA LEU A 75 9.06 21.48 -4.45
C LEU A 75 9.35 21.75 -5.92
N VAL A 76 9.21 20.75 -6.79
CA VAL A 76 9.60 20.90 -8.21
C VAL A 76 8.58 21.74 -8.98
N ILE A 77 7.28 21.51 -8.79
CA ILE A 77 6.24 22.26 -9.53
C ILE A 77 6.29 23.78 -9.26
N PRO A 78 6.40 24.26 -8.02
CA PRO A 78 6.45 25.71 -7.76
C PRO A 78 7.75 26.39 -8.21
N LEU A 79 8.83 25.63 -8.38
CA LEU A 79 10.10 26.11 -8.91
C LEU A 79 10.06 26.28 -10.43
N LEU A 80 9.09 25.65 -11.12
CA LEU A 80 8.90 25.88 -12.54
C LEU A 80 8.37 27.30 -12.74
N PRO A 81 9.00 28.11 -13.62
CA PRO A 81 8.50 29.43 -13.93
C PRO A 81 7.08 29.29 -14.49
N MET A 82 6.12 29.93 -13.83
CA MET A 82 4.77 30.12 -14.36
C MET A 82 4.89 31.09 -15.54
N SER A 83 5.19 30.57 -16.73
CA SER A 83 5.13 31.29 -18.00
C SER A 83 3.68 31.47 -18.44
#